data_AF-A0A3C1NZU2-F1
#
_entry.id   AF-A0A3C1NZU2-F1
#
_cell.length_a   1.000
_cell.length_b   1.000
_cell.length_c   1.000
_cell.angle_alpha   90.00
_cell.angle_beta   90.00
_cell.angle_gamma   90.00
#
_symmetry.space_group_name_H-M   'P 1'
#
loop_
_entity.id
_entity.type
_entity.pdbx_description
1 polymer ?
#
loop_
_entity_poly.entity_id
_entity_poly.type
_entity_poly.pdbx_seq_one_letter_code
_entity_poly.pdbx_strand_id
1 'polypeptide(L)'
;MEALGLPDLGTVILLVVVAVAAGWIDAVAGGGGMLQLPALLLSLPEATPVQALATNKTSSIAGTAAATATYSRRVRPDVRTALPMVGTAIAG
;
A
#
# COMPACT_ATOMS: atom_id res chain seq x y z
N MET A 1 -4.42 -20.16 -18.82
CA MET A 1 -4.09 -18.72 -18.69
C MET A 1 -2.58 -18.46 -18.72
N GLU A 2 -1.73 -19.49 -18.62
CA GLU A 2 -0.25 -19.41 -18.73
C GLU A 2 0.27 -18.93 -20.10
N ALA A 3 -0.48 -19.18 -21.19
CA ALA A 3 -0.08 -18.79 -22.54
C ALA A 3 -0.15 -17.27 -22.83
N LEU A 4 -0.70 -16.46 -21.91
CA LEU A 4 -0.85 -15.00 -22.07
C LEU A 4 0.05 -14.19 -21.13
N GLY A 5 0.86 -14.85 -20.28
CA GLY A 5 1.66 -14.19 -19.23
C GLY A 5 0.83 -13.52 -18.13
N LEU A 6 -0.46 -13.87 -18.01
CA LEU A 6 -1.35 -13.31 -17.00
C LEU A 6 -1.32 -14.13 -15.70
N PRO A 7 -1.29 -13.47 -14.54
CA PRO A 7 -1.35 -14.16 -13.25
C PRO A 7 -2.67 -14.94 -13.13
N ASP A 8 -2.58 -16.11 -12.49
CA ASP A 8 -3.76 -16.91 -12.18
C ASP A 8 -4.75 -16.13 -11.31
N LEU A 9 -6.04 -16.44 -11.42
CA LEU A 9 -7.08 -15.76 -10.64
C LEU A 9 -6.82 -15.88 -9.13
N GLY A 10 -6.29 -17.03 -8.69
CA GLY A 10 -5.91 -17.23 -7.30
C GLY A 10 -4.83 -16.24 -6.83
N THR A 11 -3.84 -15.97 -7.68
CA THR A 11 -2.76 -15.02 -7.41
C THR A 11 -3.29 -13.59 -7.31
N VAL A 12 -4.18 -13.19 -8.21
CA VAL A 12 -4.78 -11.85 -8.18
C VAL A 12 -5.59 -11.65 -6.89
N ILE A 13 -6.41 -12.62 -6.51
CA ILE A 13 -7.19 -12.58 -5.27
C ILE A 13 -6.26 -12.47 -4.06
N LEU A 14 -5.21 -13.29 -4.00
CA LEU A 14 -4.21 -13.25 -2.93
C LEU A 14 -3.57 -11.86 -2.83
N LEU A 15 -3.12 -11.30 -3.95
CA LEU A 15 -2.49 -9.98 -3.98
C LEU A 15 -3.43 -8.86 -3.54
N VAL A 16 -4.72 -8.94 -3.89
CA VAL A 16 -5.73 -7.99 -3.41
C VAL A 16 -5.91 -8.09 -1.90
N VAL A 17 -6.02 -9.30 -1.35
CA VAL A 17 -6.14 -9.52 0.10
C VAL A 17 -4.91 -8.98 0.83
N VAL A 18 -3.71 -9.27 0.31
CA VAL A 18 -2.46 -8.75 0.87
C VAL A 18 -2.40 -7.23 0.79
N ALA A 19 -2.85 -6.61 -0.31
CA ALA A 19 -2.88 -5.14 -0.45
C ALA A 19 -3.81 -4.47 0.56
N VAL A 20 -4.98 -5.07 0.81
CA VAL A 20 -5.90 -4.59 1.84
C VAL A 20 -5.28 -4.73 3.23
N ALA A 21 -4.68 -5.88 3.54
CA ALA A 21 -4.01 -6.11 4.83
C ALA A 21 -2.81 -5.16 5.03
N ALA A 22 -2.00 -4.95 4.01
CA ALA A 22 -0.87 -4.03 4.01
C ALA A 22 -1.32 -2.58 4.23
N GLY A 23 -2.38 -2.13 3.56
CA GLY A 23 -2.96 -0.81 3.77
C GLY A 23 -3.51 -0.61 5.19
N TRP A 24 -4.10 -1.66 5.78
CA TRP A 24 -4.52 -1.63 7.18
C TRP A 24 -3.33 -1.54 8.14
N ILE A 25 -2.28 -2.34 7.93
CA ILE A 25 -1.04 -2.27 8.74
C ILE A 25 -0.41 -0.89 8.67
N ASP A 26 -0.35 -0.30 7.47
CA ASP A 26 0.21 1.03 7.26
C ASP A 26 -0.55 2.10 8.07
N ALA A 27 -1.87 1.96 8.17
CA ALA A 27 -2.70 2.85 8.98
C ALA A 27 -2.53 2.70 10.51
N VAL A 28 -2.04 1.54 10.99
CA VAL A 28 -1.89 1.25 12.43
C VAL A 28 -0.46 1.49 12.91
N ALA A 29 0.53 0.94 12.20
CA ALA A 29 1.93 0.89 12.63
C ALA A 29 2.90 1.49 11.61
N GLY A 30 2.45 1.72 10.37
CA GLY A 30 3.31 2.05 9.25
C GLY A 30 4.07 0.82 8.70
N GLY A 31 4.58 0.93 7.47
CA GLY A 31 5.47 -0.11 6.91
C GLY A 31 4.76 -1.31 6.29
N GLY A 32 3.47 -1.19 5.96
CA GLY A 32 2.69 -2.24 5.28
C GLY A 32 3.31 -2.73 3.96
N GLY A 33 4.17 -1.91 3.35
CA GLY A 33 5.00 -2.29 2.22
C GLY A 33 5.86 -3.54 2.46
N MET A 34 6.28 -3.83 3.70
CA MET A 34 7.04 -5.05 4.03
C MET A 34 6.22 -6.33 3.89
N LEU A 35 4.89 -6.26 3.96
CA LEU A 35 4.01 -7.38 3.65
C LEU A 35 3.75 -7.49 2.14
N GLN A 36 3.47 -6.35 1.49
CA GLN A 36 3.11 -6.29 0.07
C GLN A 36 4.28 -6.64 -0.85
N LEU A 37 5.50 -6.22 -0.53
CA LEU A 37 6.68 -6.42 -1.38
C LEU A 37 7.07 -7.90 -1.56
N PRO A 38 7.23 -8.72 -0.49
CA PRO A 38 7.51 -10.13 -0.66
C PRO A 38 6.36 -10.88 -1.34
N ALA A 39 5.11 -10.49 -1.10
CA ALA A 39 3.98 -11.08 -1.82
C ALA A 39 4.09 -10.85 -3.32
N LEU A 40 4.35 -9.61 -3.76
CA LEU A 40 4.56 -9.27 -5.17
C LEU A 40 5.76 -10.02 -5.78
N LEU A 41 6.90 -10.04 -5.10
CA LEU A 41 8.12 -10.69 -5.59
C LEU A 41 7.98 -12.22 -5.70
N LEU A 42 7.26 -12.84 -4.77
CA LEU A 42 7.03 -14.30 -4.78
C LEU A 42 5.94 -14.70 -5.78
N SER A 43 4.91 -13.88 -5.97
CA SER A 43 3.78 -14.21 -6.82
C SER A 43 3.93 -13.80 -8.28
N LEU A 44 4.83 -12.83 -8.56
CA LEU A 44 5.11 -12.31 -9.91
C LEU A 44 6.63 -12.36 -10.18
N PRO A 45 7.22 -13.56 -10.34
CA PRO A 45 8.67 -13.71 -10.52
C PRO A 45 9.21 -13.09 -11.82
N GLU A 46 8.35 -12.88 -12.83
CA GLU A 46 8.73 -12.18 -14.08
C GLU A 46 8.70 -10.64 -13.96
N ALA A 47 8.13 -10.10 -12.88
CA ALA A 47 8.10 -8.66 -12.66
C ALA A 47 9.49 -8.15 -12.28
N THR A 48 9.93 -7.06 -12.91
CA THR A 48 11.18 -6.42 -12.53
C THR A 48 11.08 -5.86 -11.10
N PRO A 49 12.20 -5.76 -10.35
CA PRO A 49 12.20 -5.17 -9.01
C PRO A 49 11.60 -3.76 -8.98
N VAL A 50 11.79 -2.99 -10.07
CA VAL A 50 11.23 -1.65 -10.24
C VAL A 50 9.70 -1.70 -10.33
N GLN A 51 9.12 -2.65 -11.08
CA GLN A 51 7.67 -2.83 -11.15
C GLN A 51 7.08 -3.22 -9.79
N ALA A 52 7.71 -4.17 -9.09
CA ALA A 52 7.26 -4.58 -7.76
C ALA A 52 7.29 -3.41 -6.75
N LEU A 53 8.38 -2.62 -6.76
CA LEU A 53 8.50 -1.42 -5.93
C LEU A 53 7.46 -0.36 -6.31
N ALA A 54 7.25 -0.11 -7.61
CA ALA A 54 6.27 0.85 -8.08
C ALA A 54 4.86 0.47 -7.61
N THR A 55 4.44 -0.78 -7.83
CA THR A 55 3.14 -1.29 -7.38
C THR A 55 2.98 -1.20 -5.86
N ASN A 56 4.03 -1.54 -5.11
CA ASN A 56 4.06 -1.42 -3.65
C ASN A 56 3.83 0.02 -3.19
N LYS A 57 4.53 0.99 -3.78
CA LYS A 57 4.39 2.40 -3.42
C LYS A 57 3.04 2.97 -3.82
N THR A 58 2.53 2.64 -5.00
CA THR A 58 1.19 3.06 -5.44
C THR A 58 0.11 2.53 -4.51
N SER A 59 0.18 1.24 -4.12
CA SER A 59 -0.75 0.64 -3.18
C SER A 59 -0.68 1.30 -1.80
N SER A 60 0.54 1.56 -1.30
CA SER A 60 0.72 2.21 0.01
C SER A 60 0.08 3.60 0.02
N ILE A 61 0.34 4.44 -0.99
CA ILE A 61 -0.24 5.79 -1.09
C ILE A 61 -1.77 5.73 -1.09
N ALA A 62 -2.36 4.82 -1.87
CA ALA A 62 -3.81 4.64 -1.92
C ALA A 62 -4.37 4.22 -0.54
N GLY A 63 -3.71 3.27 0.14
CA GLY A 63 -4.07 2.82 1.48
C GLY A 63 -4.00 3.93 2.52
N THR A 64 -2.87 4.65 2.60
CA THR A 64 -2.67 5.77 3.53
C THR A 64 -3.67 6.90 3.24
N ALA A 65 -3.94 7.21 1.97
CA ALA A 65 -4.91 8.23 1.58
C ALA A 65 -6.35 7.86 2.00
N ALA A 66 -6.75 6.60 1.77
CA ALA A 66 -8.06 6.09 2.19
C ALA A 66 -8.22 6.10 3.72
N ALA A 67 -7.19 5.69 4.45
CA ALA A 67 -7.16 5.76 5.92
C ALA A 67 -7.26 7.20 6.41
N THR A 68 -6.47 8.11 5.84
CA THR A 68 -6.49 9.54 6.16
C THR A 68 -7.88 10.13 5.94
N ALA A 69 -8.52 9.86 4.79
CA ALA A 69 -9.87 10.33 4.48
C ALA A 69 -10.91 9.79 5.48
N THR A 70 -10.79 8.53 5.88
CA THR A 70 -11.71 7.89 6.83
C THR A 70 -11.54 8.46 8.24
N TYR A 71 -10.30 8.58 8.73
CA TYR A 71 -10.00 9.11 10.06
C TYR A 71 -10.34 10.60 10.16
N SER A 72 -10.04 11.40 9.14
CA SER A 72 -10.32 12.83 9.15
C SER A 72 -11.81 13.14 9.32
N ARG A 73 -12.69 12.29 8.74
CA ARG A 73 -14.15 12.42 8.88
C ARG A 73 -14.67 12.04 10.27
N ARG A 74 -13.98 11.14 10.99
CA ARG A 74 -14.46 10.57 12.27
C ARG A 74 -13.84 11.23 13.49
N VAL A 75 -12.56 11.61 13.44
CA VAL A 75 -11.78 11.99 14.62
C VAL A 75 -11.52 13.51 14.69
N ARG A 76 -11.71 14.26 13.58
CA ARG A 76 -11.45 15.72 13.49
C ARG A 76 -10.11 16.14 14.12
N PRO A 77 -8.98 15.78 13.49
CA PRO A 77 -7.66 16.15 14.01
C PRO A 77 -7.49 17.67 14.08
N ASP A 78 -6.77 18.15 15.10
CA ASP A 78 -6.39 19.57 15.19
C ASP A 78 -5.42 19.92 14.05
N VAL A 79 -5.85 20.81 13.17
CA VAL A 79 -5.09 21.25 11.99
C VAL A 79 -3.78 21.92 12.41
N ARG A 80 -3.74 22.59 13.58
CA ARG A 80 -2.52 23.23 14.07
C ARG A 80 -1.41 22.24 14.39
N THR A 81 -1.76 20.99 14.72
CA THR A 81 -0.79 19.91 14.95
C THR A 81 -0.60 19.07 13.69
N ALA A 82 -1.68 18.78 12.94
CA ALA A 82 -1.61 17.94 11.76
C ALA A 82 -0.79 18.55 10.61
N LEU A 83 -0.94 19.86 10.37
CA LEU A 83 -0.27 20.55 9.27
C LEU A 83 1.27 20.54 9.39
N PRO A 84 1.88 20.88 10.56
CA PRO A 84 3.33 20.79 10.69
C PRO A 84 3.85 19.34 10.60
N MET A 85 3.10 18.34 11.07
CA MET A 85 3.48 16.93 10.91
C MET A 85 3.51 16.50 9.43
N VAL A 86 2.52 16.94 8.64
CA VAL A 86 2.53 16.70 7.18
C VAL A 86 3.72 17.41 6.53
N GLY A 87 4.00 18.65 6.93
CA GLY A 87 5.12 19.43 6.41
C GLY A 87 6.47 18.76 6.64
N THR A 88 6.74 18.30 7.86
CA THR A 88 7.99 17.58 8.16
C THR A 88 8.07 16.23 7.46
N ALA A 89 6.95 15.50 7.34
CA ALA A 89 6.91 14.23 6.62
C ALA A 89 7.20 14.36 5.11
N ILE A 90 6.79 15.46 4.48
CA ILE A 90 7.08 15.74 3.06
C ILE A 90 8.54 16.18 2.87
N ALA A 91 9.09 16.92 3.83
CA ALA A 91 10.48 17.40 3.77
C ALA A 91 11.50 16.24 3.81
N GLY A 92 11.16 15.14 4.49
CA GLY A 92 12.04 13.99 4.71
C GLY A 92 12.73 14.04 6.06
#